data_AF-A0A5Q3Q8P8-F1
#
_entry.id   AF-A0A5Q3Q8P8-F1
#
_cell.length_a   1.000
_cell.length_b   1.000
_cell.length_c   1.000
_cell.angle_alpha   90.00
_cell.angle_beta   90.00
_cell.angle_gamma   90.00
#
_symmetry.space_group_name_H-M   'P 1'
#
loop_
_entity.id
_entity.type
_entity.pdbx_description
1 polymer ?
#
loop_
_entity_poly.entity_id
_entity_poly.type
_entity_poly.pdbx_seq_one_letter_code
_entity_poly.pdbx_strand_id
1 'polypeptide(L)'
;MTEGAHDPGDASEHVGTAIDQDRLDARLARIARIPFRAKFHLRPPELAYAASRGPETIARHAKELIDARLAPAHPQKDGRQTPWGGHPVFRAQHATATCCRKCLQINHEIIRGHELSEREREYVVHVICRWIELESQAGSTRAPPPPPTLF
;
A
#
# COMPACT_ATOMS: atom_id res chain seq x y z
N MET A 1 -1.33 -49.66 24.23
CA MET A 1 -2.40 -48.89 24.90
C MET A 1 -1.65 -47.80 25.65
N THR A 2 -1.58 -46.53 25.28
CA THR A 2 -2.34 -45.59 24.43
C THR A 2 -1.31 -44.57 23.91
N GLU A 3 -1.26 -44.29 22.60
CA GLU A 3 -1.74 -43.03 21.99
C GLU A 3 -1.11 -41.78 22.61
N GLY A 4 -0.18 -41.09 21.92
CA GLY A 4 -0.50 -39.92 21.08
C GLY A 4 -0.24 -38.64 21.89
N ALA A 5 0.18 -37.48 21.39
CA ALA A 5 0.47 -36.96 20.07
C ALA A 5 1.13 -35.57 20.27
N HIS A 6 1.67 -35.02 19.18
CA HIS A 6 1.78 -33.59 18.87
C HIS A 6 2.91 -32.73 19.50
N ASP A 7 4.00 -32.67 18.73
CA ASP A 7 4.84 -31.50 18.39
C ASP A 7 3.99 -30.26 17.97
N PRO A 8 4.55 -29.10 17.61
CA PRO A 8 5.51 -28.18 18.24
C PRO A 8 4.82 -26.83 18.54
N GLY A 9 5.55 -25.89 19.14
CA GLY A 9 5.07 -24.51 19.32
C GLY A 9 6.17 -23.49 19.06
N ASP A 10 6.70 -23.49 17.83
CA ASP A 10 7.40 -22.34 17.25
C ASP A 10 6.40 -21.17 17.15
N ALA A 11 6.27 -20.42 18.22
CA ALA A 11 5.65 -19.11 18.19
C ALA A 11 6.72 -18.14 17.72
N SER A 12 6.76 -17.94 16.40
CA SER A 12 7.53 -16.94 15.70
C SER A 12 7.45 -15.59 16.42
N GLU A 13 8.47 -15.28 17.22
CA GLU A 13 8.75 -13.91 17.61
C GLU A 13 9.33 -13.21 16.38
N HIS A 14 8.44 -12.66 15.53
CA HIS A 14 8.81 -11.60 14.60
C HIS A 14 9.07 -10.31 15.40
N VAL A 15 10.07 -10.37 16.27
CA VAL A 15 10.63 -9.26 17.01
C VAL A 15 11.49 -8.44 16.05
N GLY A 16 10.92 -7.31 15.64
CA GLY A 16 11.60 -6.16 15.08
C GLY A 16 11.90 -6.24 13.58
N THR A 17 11.18 -5.42 12.78
CA THR A 17 11.77 -4.69 11.62
C THR A 17 10.81 -3.69 10.96
N ALA A 18 9.50 -3.85 11.01
CA ALA A 18 8.60 -3.08 10.15
C ALA A 18 7.91 -1.92 10.89
N ILE A 19 7.62 -0.84 10.18
CA ILE A 19 6.67 0.18 10.63
C ILE A 19 5.41 -0.51 11.19
N ASP A 20 4.98 -0.09 12.39
CA ASP A 20 3.79 -0.61 13.06
C ASP A 20 2.57 -0.59 12.12
N GLN A 21 2.12 -1.79 11.74
CA GLN A 21 1.01 -1.99 10.80
C GLN A 21 -0.29 -1.38 11.32
N ASP A 22 -0.53 -1.45 12.63
CA ASP A 22 -1.74 -0.88 13.25
C ASP A 22 -1.77 0.64 13.08
N ARG A 23 -0.60 1.29 13.18
CA ARG A 23 -0.45 2.72 12.93
C ARG A 23 -0.70 3.08 11.47
N LEU A 24 -0.25 2.25 10.53
CA LEU A 24 -0.52 2.44 9.10
C LEU A 24 -2.03 2.31 8.83
N ASP A 25 -2.66 1.27 9.35
CA ASP A 25 -4.08 1.00 9.19
C ASP A 25 -4.94 2.12 9.78
N ALA A 26 -4.62 2.59 10.98
CA ALA A 26 -5.29 3.73 11.60
C ALA A 26 -5.18 4.99 10.73
N ARG A 27 -4.04 5.23 10.08
CA ARG A 27 -3.87 6.37 9.18
C ARG A 27 -4.64 6.20 7.86
N LEU A 28 -4.59 5.01 7.27
CA LEU A 28 -5.37 4.69 6.07
C LEU A 28 -6.86 4.84 6.32
N ALA A 29 -7.37 4.34 7.45
CA ALA A 29 -8.75 4.51 7.87
C ALA A 29 -9.14 5.99 8.04
N ARG A 30 -8.26 6.82 8.57
CA ARG A 30 -8.49 8.28 8.66
C ARG A 30 -8.57 8.92 7.28
N ILE A 31 -7.65 8.60 6.37
CA ILE A 31 -7.60 9.16 5.02
C ILE A 31 -8.82 8.70 4.21
N ALA A 32 -9.26 7.45 4.36
CA ALA A 32 -10.44 6.90 3.70
C ALA A 32 -11.75 7.61 4.06
N ARG A 33 -11.82 8.35 5.18
CA ARG A 33 -12.99 9.18 5.53
C ARG A 33 -13.09 10.45 4.66
N ILE A 34 -12.03 10.84 3.96
CA ILE A 34 -12.05 12.01 3.07
C ILE A 34 -12.84 11.65 1.80
N PRO A 35 -13.95 12.34 1.46
CA PRO A 35 -14.87 11.90 0.39
C PRO A 35 -14.22 11.73 -0.98
N PHE A 36 -13.18 12.50 -1.29
CA PHE A 36 -12.43 12.33 -2.53
C PHE A 36 -11.57 11.06 -2.52
N ARG A 37 -10.93 10.74 -1.39
CA ARG A 37 -10.03 9.60 -1.21
C ARG A 37 -10.78 8.27 -1.15
N ALA A 38 -11.98 8.28 -0.55
CA ALA A 38 -12.86 7.11 -0.43
C ALA A 38 -13.28 6.48 -1.77
N LYS A 39 -13.18 7.22 -2.88
CA LYS A 39 -13.62 6.75 -4.20
C LYS A 39 -12.61 5.85 -4.90
N PHE A 40 -11.38 5.78 -4.40
CA PHE A 40 -10.32 4.99 -5.01
C PHE A 40 -10.38 3.55 -4.52
N HIS A 41 -10.48 2.63 -5.47
CA HIS A 41 -10.30 1.20 -5.27
C HIS A 41 -9.45 0.60 -6.38
N LEU A 42 -8.74 -0.50 -6.10
CA LEU A 42 -8.08 -1.28 -7.15
C LEU A 42 -9.13 -1.90 -8.07
N ARG A 43 -8.91 -1.77 -9.38
CA ARG A 43 -9.74 -2.40 -10.41
C ARG A 43 -9.24 -3.81 -10.70
N PRO A 44 -10.05 -4.67 -11.35
CA PRO A 44 -9.63 -6.05 -11.65
C PRO A 44 -8.26 -6.17 -12.33
N PRO A 45 -7.88 -5.33 -13.33
CA PRO A 45 -6.55 -5.41 -13.93
C PRO A 45 -5.41 -5.06 -12.96
N GLU A 46 -5.64 -4.15 -12.02
CA GLU A 46 -4.62 -3.73 -11.04
C GLU A 46 -4.50 -4.75 -9.90
N LEU A 47 -5.61 -5.39 -9.51
CA LEU A 47 -5.63 -6.53 -8.59
C LEU A 47 -4.85 -7.70 -9.18
N ALA A 48 -5.13 -8.06 -10.44
CA ALA A 48 -4.42 -9.12 -11.15
C ALA A 48 -2.93 -8.79 -11.31
N TYR A 49 -2.59 -7.54 -11.62
CA TYR A 49 -1.21 -7.09 -11.69
C TYR A 49 -0.50 -7.24 -10.32
N ALA A 50 -1.10 -6.74 -9.24
CA ALA A 50 -0.54 -6.86 -7.89
C ALA A 50 -0.31 -8.33 -7.50
N ALA A 51 -1.30 -9.20 -7.76
CA ALA A 51 -1.19 -10.63 -7.49
C ALA A 51 -0.08 -11.32 -8.30
N SER A 52 0.03 -11.01 -9.60
CA SER A 52 1.03 -11.62 -10.48
C SER A 52 2.48 -11.19 -10.19
N ARG A 53 2.68 -10.00 -9.63
CA ARG A 53 4.03 -9.44 -9.36
C ARG A 53 4.52 -9.71 -7.94
N GLY A 54 3.60 -9.84 -6.99
CA GLY A 54 3.91 -10.01 -5.58
C GLY A 54 4.34 -8.71 -4.87
N PRO A 55 4.34 -8.74 -3.52
CA PRO A 55 4.51 -7.54 -2.69
C PRO A 55 5.87 -6.88 -2.85
N GLU A 56 6.96 -7.64 -3.00
CA GLU A 56 8.32 -7.12 -3.14
C GLU A 56 8.48 -6.28 -4.41
N THR A 57 7.96 -6.77 -5.55
CA THR A 57 7.99 -6.03 -6.81
C THR A 57 7.16 -4.74 -6.72
N ILE A 58 5.99 -4.80 -6.07
CA ILE A 58 5.16 -3.61 -5.85
C ILE A 58 5.89 -2.58 -4.97
N ALA A 59 6.57 -3.02 -3.91
CA ALA A 59 7.36 -2.16 -3.05
C ALA A 59 8.51 -1.48 -3.82
N ARG A 60 9.22 -2.22 -4.67
CA ARG A 60 10.25 -1.66 -5.56
C ARG A 60 9.67 -0.58 -6.49
N HIS A 61 8.57 -0.87 -7.18
CA HIS A 61 7.95 0.12 -8.08
C HIS A 61 7.46 1.36 -7.33
N ALA A 62 6.93 1.20 -6.12
CA ALA A 62 6.56 2.31 -5.26
C ALA A 62 7.80 3.14 -4.91
N LYS A 63 8.89 2.50 -4.47
CA LYS A 63 10.15 3.17 -4.12
C LYS A 63 10.69 3.98 -5.30
N GLU A 64 10.87 3.36 -6.46
CA GLU A 64 11.36 4.02 -7.68
C GLU A 64 10.54 5.26 -8.03
N LEU A 65 9.22 5.17 -7.88
CA LEU A 65 8.31 6.27 -8.16
C LEU A 65 8.43 7.40 -7.12
N ILE A 66 8.52 7.07 -5.84
CA ILE A 66 8.70 8.06 -4.76
C ILE A 66 10.05 8.76 -4.91
N ASP A 67 11.10 8.00 -5.19
CA ASP A 67 12.46 8.49 -5.39
C ASP A 67 12.51 9.48 -6.56
N ALA A 68 11.90 9.12 -7.70
CA ALA A 68 11.90 9.96 -8.87
C ALA A 68 11.00 11.20 -8.75
N ARG A 69 9.87 11.10 -8.03
CA ARG A 69 8.79 12.10 -8.11
C ARG A 69 8.49 12.89 -6.85
N LEU A 70 8.88 12.42 -5.67
CA LEU A 70 8.58 13.08 -4.40
C LEU A 70 9.80 13.30 -3.51
N ALA A 71 10.87 12.52 -3.70
CA ALA A 71 12.06 12.66 -2.87
C ALA A 71 12.70 14.06 -2.98
N PRO A 72 12.88 14.67 -4.17
CA PRO A 72 13.51 15.99 -4.27
C PRO A 72 12.78 17.07 -3.44
N ALA A 73 13.52 18.04 -2.91
CA ALA A 73 12.93 19.15 -2.15
C ALA A 73 11.86 19.94 -2.93
N HIS A 74 12.06 20.05 -4.24
CA HIS A 74 11.17 20.72 -5.19
C HIS A 74 10.92 19.81 -6.40
N PRO A 75 10.03 18.80 -6.31
CA PRO A 75 9.84 17.87 -7.40
C PRO A 75 9.27 18.52 -8.65
N GLN A 76 9.77 18.12 -9.81
CA GLN A 76 9.21 18.57 -11.07
C GLN A 76 7.77 18.08 -11.22
N LYS A 77 6.87 18.98 -11.62
CA LYS A 77 5.44 18.70 -11.77
C LYS A 77 4.77 18.28 -10.44
N ASP A 78 5.29 18.72 -9.28
CA ASP A 78 4.62 18.51 -8.00
C ASP A 78 3.19 19.09 -8.02
N GLY A 79 2.24 18.35 -7.45
CA GLY A 79 0.82 18.68 -7.51
C GLY A 79 0.16 18.48 -8.87
N ARG A 80 0.91 18.13 -9.93
CA ARG A 80 0.31 17.64 -11.17
C ARG A 80 -0.01 16.17 -11.01
N GLN A 81 -1.23 15.86 -11.39
CA GLN A 81 -1.82 14.55 -11.24
C GLN A 81 -0.94 13.44 -11.86
N THR A 82 -0.59 12.43 -11.08
CA THR A 82 -0.15 11.12 -11.58
C THR A 82 -1.30 10.44 -12.33
N PRO A 83 -1.03 9.56 -13.31
CA PRO A 83 -2.08 8.76 -13.95
C PRO A 83 -3.03 8.15 -12.89
N TRP A 84 -4.33 8.06 -13.19
CA TRP A 84 -5.32 7.56 -12.21
C TRP A 84 -5.36 6.03 -12.09
N GLY A 85 -4.63 5.29 -12.93
CA GLY A 85 -4.70 3.83 -12.98
C GLY A 85 -3.81 3.23 -14.05
N GLY A 86 -3.94 1.91 -14.23
CA GLY A 86 -3.05 1.10 -15.08
C GLY A 86 -1.84 0.53 -14.34
N HIS A 87 -1.61 0.96 -13.10
CA HIS A 87 -0.69 0.35 -12.15
C HIS A 87 -1.23 0.53 -10.73
N PRO A 88 -1.19 -0.48 -9.85
CA PRO A 88 -1.75 -0.39 -8.49
C PRO A 88 -1.15 0.76 -7.66
N VAL A 89 0.16 1.01 -7.79
CA VAL A 89 0.85 2.14 -7.10
C VAL A 89 0.22 3.50 -7.46
N PHE A 90 -0.17 3.74 -8.71
CA PHE A 90 -0.76 5.01 -9.11
C PHE A 90 -2.09 5.27 -8.39
N ARG A 91 -2.94 4.25 -8.27
CA ARG A 91 -4.18 4.35 -7.50
C ARG A 91 -3.92 4.53 -6.02
N ALA A 92 -3.01 3.74 -5.48
CA ALA A 92 -2.63 3.79 -4.08
C ALA A 92 -2.15 5.19 -3.69
N GLN A 93 -1.39 5.88 -4.55
CA GLN A 93 -0.97 7.26 -4.26
C GLN A 93 -2.13 8.22 -4.06
N HIS A 94 -3.18 8.07 -4.87
CA HIS A 94 -4.36 8.92 -4.77
C HIS A 94 -5.26 8.53 -3.61
N ALA A 95 -5.44 7.24 -3.35
CA ALA A 95 -6.21 6.74 -2.22
C ALA A 95 -5.56 7.15 -0.88
N THR A 96 -4.25 7.06 -0.79
CA THR A 96 -3.49 7.29 0.44
C THR A 96 -2.96 8.72 0.59
N ALA A 97 -3.31 9.65 -0.30
CA ALA A 97 -2.82 11.03 -0.26
C ALA A 97 -1.27 11.15 -0.27
N THR A 98 -0.62 10.29 -1.04
CA THR A 98 0.84 10.28 -1.27
C THR A 98 1.20 10.67 -2.71
N CYS A 99 0.32 11.39 -3.42
CA CYS A 99 0.51 11.76 -4.82
C CYS A 99 1.27 13.08 -5.06
N CYS A 100 1.47 13.92 -4.04
CA CYS A 100 2.24 15.17 -4.12
C CYS A 100 2.71 15.65 -2.74
N ARG A 101 3.66 16.60 -2.68
CA ARG A 101 4.21 17.12 -1.40
C ARG A 101 3.13 17.80 -0.55
N LYS A 102 2.16 18.49 -1.16
CA LYS A 102 1.01 19.07 -0.42
C LYS A 102 0.16 17.99 0.25
N CYS A 103 -0.05 16.84 -0.39
CA CYS A 103 -0.81 15.76 0.22
C CYS A 103 -0.04 15.11 1.37
N LEU A 104 1.27 14.91 1.21
CA LEU A 104 2.17 14.46 2.29
C LEU A 104 2.14 15.41 3.49
N GLN A 105 2.19 16.72 3.27
CA GLN A 105 2.11 17.71 4.35
C GLN A 105 0.80 17.61 5.13
N ILE A 106 -0.34 17.57 4.43
CA ILE A 106 -1.67 17.62 5.06
C ILE A 106 -2.03 16.31 5.76
N ASN A 107 -1.68 15.17 5.17
CA ASN A 107 -2.19 13.86 5.61
C ASN A 107 -1.15 13.01 6.32
N HIS A 108 0.14 13.32 6.14
CA HIS A 108 1.28 12.55 6.66
C HIS A 108 2.22 13.35 7.56
N GLU A 109 1.96 14.66 7.75
CA GLU A 109 2.77 15.55 8.58
C GLU A 109 4.23 15.67 8.10
N ILE A 110 4.48 15.33 6.83
CA ILE A 110 5.79 15.45 6.18
C ILE A 110 5.87 16.82 5.53
N ILE A 111 6.70 17.69 6.10
CA ILE A 111 6.86 19.07 5.64
C ILE A 111 7.38 19.09 4.18
N ARG A 112 6.98 20.11 3.43
CA ARG A 112 7.44 20.35 2.05
C ARG A 112 8.67 21.28 2.05
N GLY A 113 9.46 21.22 0.98
CA GLY A 113 10.59 22.13 0.78
C GLY A 113 11.93 21.58 1.31
N HIS A 114 11.94 20.40 1.93
CA HIS A 114 13.14 19.59 2.13
C HIS A 114 13.09 18.32 1.29
N GLU A 115 14.25 17.77 0.99
CA GLU A 115 14.35 16.44 0.39
C GLU A 115 13.84 15.39 1.36
N LEU A 116 13.03 14.44 0.89
CA LEU A 116 12.57 13.35 1.76
C LEU A 116 13.77 12.53 2.24
N SER A 117 13.87 12.38 3.56
CA SER A 117 14.78 11.42 4.17
C SER A 117 14.45 9.98 3.76
N GLU A 118 15.42 9.07 3.88
CA GLU A 118 15.19 7.65 3.58
C GLU A 118 14.01 7.09 4.40
N ARG A 119 13.92 7.46 5.69
CA ARG A 119 12.81 7.05 6.57
C ARG A 119 11.45 7.56 6.11
N GLU A 120 11.38 8.79 5.62
CA GLU A 120 10.12 9.33 5.06
C GLU A 120 9.75 8.61 3.75
N ARG A 121 10.74 8.28 2.92
CA ARG A 121 10.53 7.53 1.66
C ARG A 121 10.04 6.12 1.95
N GLU A 122 10.72 5.40 2.84
CA GLU A 122 10.32 4.07 3.33
C GLU A 122 8.90 4.11 3.88
N TYR A 123 8.59 5.08 4.74
CA TYR A 123 7.25 5.26 5.29
C TYR A 123 6.19 5.44 4.20
N VAL A 124 6.43 6.29 3.20
CA VAL A 124 5.48 6.49 2.10
C VAL A 124 5.30 5.22 1.28
N VAL A 125 6.37 4.46 1.04
CA VAL A 125 6.30 3.14 0.38
C VAL A 125 5.46 2.17 1.20
N HIS A 126 5.66 2.09 2.52
CA HIS A 126 4.88 1.22 3.40
C HIS A 126 3.38 1.59 3.40
N VAL A 127 3.04 2.88 3.43
CA VAL A 127 1.64 3.34 3.33
C VAL A 127 1.00 2.87 2.02
N ILE A 128 1.71 3.02 0.91
CA ILE A 128 1.25 2.61 -0.43
C ILE A 128 1.04 1.09 -0.48
N CYS A 129 2.04 0.32 -0.06
CA CYS A 129 2.00 -1.13 -0.08
C CYS A 129 0.90 -1.69 0.82
N ARG A 130 0.75 -1.15 2.03
CA ARG A 130 -0.29 -1.59 2.97
C ARG A 130 -1.69 -1.35 2.42
N TRP A 131 -1.94 -0.20 1.78
CA TRP A 131 -3.24 0.04 1.15
C TRP A 131 -3.52 -0.94 -0.01
N ILE A 132 -2.51 -1.24 -0.83
CA ILE A 132 -2.65 -2.23 -1.92
C ILE A 132 -2.98 -3.61 -1.35
N GLU A 133 -2.30 -4.02 -0.28
CA GLU A 133 -2.55 -5.28 0.40
C GLU A 133 -4.00 -5.40 0.91
N LEU A 134 -4.50 -4.37 1.60
CA LEU A 134 -5.88 -4.34 2.09
C LEU A 134 -6.90 -4.41 0.95
N GLU A 135 -6.66 -3.70 -0.16
CA GLU A 135 -7.53 -3.75 -1.34
C GLU A 135 -7.47 -5.10 -2.04
N SER A 136 -6.30 -5.76 -2.08
CA SER A 136 -6.16 -7.11 -2.62
C SER A 136 -6.92 -8.14 -1.78
N GLN A 137 -6.89 -8.02 -0.45
CA GLN A 137 -7.66 -8.87 0.46
C GLN A 137 -9.17 -8.64 0.29
N ALA A 138 -9.61 -7.37 0.23
CA ALA A 138 -11.02 -7.01 0.01
C ALA A 138 -11.53 -7.38 -1.39
N GLY A 139 -10.67 -7.37 -2.40
CA GLY A 139 -11.00 -7.82 -3.76
C GLY A 139 -11.14 -9.35 -3.83
N SER A 140 -10.31 -10.09 -3.09
CA SER A 140 -10.38 -11.54 -3.02
C SER A 140 -11.66 -12.03 -2.33
N THR A 141 -12.16 -11.33 -1.31
CA THR A 141 -13.43 -11.68 -0.63
C THR A 141 -14.68 -11.35 -1.44
N ARG A 142 -14.56 -10.48 -2.45
CA ARG A 142 -15.66 -10.09 -3.37
C ARG A 142 -15.70 -10.91 -4.66
N ALA A 143 -14.76 -11.81 -4.88
CA ALA A 143 -14.77 -12.68 -6.06
C ALA A 143 -15.92 -13.70 -5.95
N PRO A 144 -16.75 -13.88 -7.00
CA PRO A 144 -17.75 -14.94 -7.00
C PRO A 144 -17.07 -16.31 -6.83
N PRO A 145 -17.70 -17.27 -6.14
CA PRO A 145 -17.14 -18.61 -6.03
C PRO A 145 -16.89 -19.19 -7.42
N PRO A 146 -15.86 -20.05 -7.59
CA PRO A 146 -15.63 -20.71 -8.87
C PRO A 146 -16.91 -21.45 -9.30
N PRO A 147 -17.25 -21.46 -10.60
CA PRO A 147 -18.39 -22.24 -11.07
C PRO A 147 -18.20 -23.70 -10.66
N PRO A 148 -19.28 -24.42 -10.28
CA PRO A 148 -19.16 -25.83 -9.94
C PRO A 148 -18.53 -26.59 -11.10
N THR A 149 -17.45 -27.31 -10.82
CA THR A 149 -16.84 -28.22 -11.80
C THR A 149 -17.82 -29.35 -12.03
N LEU A 150 -18.52 -29.32 -13.17
CA LEU A 150 -19.32 -30.45 -13.63
C LEU A 150 -18.35 -31.53 -14.11
N PHE A 151 -18.16 -32.55 -13.27
CA PHE A 151 -17.67 -33.86 -13.67
C PHE A 151 -18.85 -34.83 -13.74
#